data_AF-W4LK86-F1
#
_entry.id   AF-W4LK86-F1
#
_cell.length_a   1.000
_cell.length_b   1.000
_cell.length_c   1.000
_cell.angle_alpha   90.00
_cell.angle_beta   90.00
_cell.angle_gamma   90.00
#
_symmetry.space_group_name_H-M   'P 1'
#
loop_
_entity.id
_entity.type
_entity.pdbx_description
1 polymer ?
#
loop_
_entity_poly.entity_id
_entity_poly.type
_entity_poly.pdbx_seq_one_letter_code
_entity_poly.pdbx_strand_id
1 'polypeptide(L)'
;MIGDFSKSAVEKAVLAATLQHPLTLYPIAVGVVGVTAVVLLIPSFGWLLVAVGAMTLGIGSWIVNFFFRSEIYADRYLQSLHDQLAKQRQARLESLQDALEACQTVPEAGTLAMQGAEQFVQIREKFDNLVAILDQKLDRRELTYHRYCGSAEQVYLSVLDHLQDVTTLLQSIRAIDPAYVQYRKNALQALASMTPADEAELSTLNERQQLHTQQLGRVNVLLTQ
;
A
#
# COMPACT_ATOMS: atom_id res chain seq x y z
N MET A 1 0.51 3.47 5.64
CA MET A 1 0.68 2.20 6.36
C MET A 1 -0.61 1.41 6.15
N ILE A 2 -0.59 0.45 5.23
CA ILE A 2 -1.79 -0.31 4.84
C ILE A 2 -1.92 -1.47 5.82
N GLY A 3 -3.07 -1.53 6.52
CA GLY A 3 -3.61 -2.66 7.30
C GLY A 3 -2.61 -3.54 8.05
N ASP A 4 -2.61 -3.45 9.38
CA ASP A 4 -1.94 -4.43 10.23
C ASP A 4 -2.77 -5.73 10.27
N PHE A 5 -2.18 -6.84 9.83
CA PHE A 5 -2.77 -8.19 9.92
C PHE A 5 -2.60 -8.82 11.31
N SER A 6 -2.09 -8.06 12.30
CA SER A 6 -1.95 -8.53 13.68
C SER A 6 -3.29 -8.84 14.33
N LYS A 7 -3.25 -9.82 15.24
CA LYS A 7 -4.42 -10.24 16.03
C LYS A 7 -5.07 -9.06 16.77
N SER A 8 -4.27 -8.13 17.27
CA SER A 8 -4.77 -6.95 18.00
C SER A 8 -5.43 -5.92 17.10
N ALA A 9 -4.99 -5.76 15.85
CA ALA A 9 -5.63 -4.90 14.86
C ALA A 9 -6.97 -5.48 14.39
N VAL A 10 -7.03 -6.80 14.15
CA VAL A 10 -8.27 -7.52 13.86
C VAL A 10 -9.24 -7.40 15.04
N GLU A 11 -8.78 -7.66 16.28
CA GLU A 11 -9.61 -7.50 17.49
C GLU A 11 -10.14 -6.08 17.67
N LYS A 12 -9.33 -5.04 17.42
CA LYS A 12 -9.77 -3.64 17.45
C LYS A 12 -10.81 -3.31 16.38
N ALA A 13 -10.62 -3.79 15.15
CA ALA A 13 -11.55 -3.58 14.06
C ALA A 13 -12.89 -4.29 14.32
N VAL A 14 -12.85 -5.53 14.83
CA VAL A 14 -14.02 -6.28 15.26
C VAL A 14 -14.74 -5.58 16.42
N LEU A 15 -14.01 -5.06 17.41
CA LEU A 15 -14.58 -4.27 18.51
C LEU A 15 -15.28 -3.00 18.02
N ALA A 16 -14.65 -2.24 17.12
CA ALA A 16 -15.25 -1.03 16.56
C ALA A 16 -16.53 -1.34 15.75
N ALA A 17 -16.51 -2.40 14.94
CA ALA A 17 -17.65 -2.80 14.12
C ALA A 17 -18.83 -3.36 14.95
N THR A 18 -18.55 -4.06 16.06
CA THR A 18 -19.58 -4.61 16.96
C THR A 18 -20.19 -3.56 17.88
N LEU A 19 -19.45 -2.50 18.23
CA LEU A 19 -19.97 -1.35 18.99
C LEU A 19 -20.95 -0.49 18.17
N GLN A 20 -20.80 -0.45 16.84
CA GLN A 20 -21.65 0.34 15.95
C GLN A 20 -22.94 -0.37 15.49
N HIS A 21 -23.16 -1.62 15.92
CA HIS A 21 -24.32 -2.39 15.50
C HIS A 21 -25.61 -1.95 16.26
N PRO A 22 -26.77 -1.78 15.61
CA PRO A 22 -27.99 -1.25 16.26
C PRO A 22 -28.47 -2.12 17.44
N LEU A 23 -28.32 -3.44 17.35
CA LEU A 23 -28.66 -4.38 18.44
C LEU A 23 -27.79 -4.27 19.70
N THR A 24 -26.65 -3.58 19.64
CA THR A 24 -25.75 -3.37 20.79
C THR A 24 -25.80 -1.91 21.25
N LEU A 25 -25.92 -0.98 20.31
CA LEU A 25 -26.03 0.46 20.58
C LEU A 25 -27.36 0.83 21.25
N TYR A 26 -28.50 0.30 20.80
CA TYR A 26 -29.82 0.71 21.31
C TYR A 26 -30.10 0.25 22.75
N PRO A 27 -29.80 -0.99 23.17
CA PRO A 27 -29.99 -1.39 24.55
C PRO A 27 -29.10 -0.61 25.53
N ILE A 28 -27.85 -0.31 25.15
CA ILE A 28 -26.93 0.50 25.96
C ILE A 28 -27.44 1.95 26.07
N ALA A 29 -27.85 2.56 24.96
CA ALA A 29 -28.41 3.92 24.96
C ALA A 29 -29.70 4.01 25.80
N VAL A 30 -30.61 3.06 25.65
CA VAL A 30 -31.84 2.98 26.45
C VAL A 30 -31.53 2.75 27.93
N GLY A 31 -30.53 1.91 28.25
CA GLY A 31 -30.07 1.67 29.61
C GLY A 31 -29.47 2.90 30.29
N VAL A 32 -28.62 3.65 29.58
CA VAL A 32 -28.01 4.91 30.09
C VAL A 32 -29.06 5.99 30.31
N VAL A 33 -29.96 6.19 29.34
CA VAL A 33 -31.07 7.15 29.45
C VAL A 33 -32.02 6.74 30.58
N GLY A 34 -32.33 5.44 30.68
CA GLY A 34 -33.18 4.89 31.73
C GLY A 34 -32.61 5.07 33.13
N VAL A 35 -31.33 4.77 33.35
CA VAL A 35 -30.67 5.00 34.65
C VAL A 35 -30.60 6.47 35.00
N THR A 36 -30.28 7.33 34.02
CA THR A 36 -30.19 8.77 34.26
C THR A 36 -31.56 9.36 34.60
N ALA A 37 -32.62 8.93 33.93
CA ALA A 37 -34.00 9.33 34.21
C ALA A 37 -34.47 8.86 35.60
N VAL A 38 -34.16 7.62 35.99
CA VAL A 38 -34.54 7.08 37.31
C VAL A 38 -33.80 7.80 38.45
N VAL A 39 -32.51 8.06 38.30
CA VAL A 39 -31.69 8.77 39.31
C VAL A 39 -32.15 10.22 39.50
N LEU A 40 -32.52 10.91 38.40
CA LEU A 40 -32.89 12.33 38.46
C LEU A 40 -34.37 12.59 38.77
N LEU A 41 -35.29 11.73 38.33
CA LEU A 41 -36.73 12.02 38.37
C LEU A 41 -37.51 11.23 39.41
N ILE A 42 -37.15 9.96 39.71
CA ILE A 42 -37.94 9.10 40.61
C ILE A 42 -37.04 8.11 41.35
N PRO A 43 -36.60 8.41 42.60
CA PRO A 43 -35.74 7.52 43.37
C PRO A 43 -36.55 6.36 43.93
N SER A 44 -36.88 5.41 43.08
CA SER A 44 -37.60 4.18 43.44
C SER A 44 -36.74 2.97 43.10
N PHE A 45 -36.52 2.13 44.11
CA PHE A 45 -35.59 1.00 44.03
C PHE A 45 -35.99 -0.02 42.93
N GLY A 46 -37.29 -0.17 42.66
CA GLY A 46 -37.81 -1.06 41.62
C GLY A 46 -37.43 -0.65 40.19
N TRP A 47 -37.53 0.64 39.85
CA TRP A 47 -37.17 1.12 38.51
C TRP A 47 -35.65 1.11 38.29
N LEU A 48 -34.87 1.25 39.36
CA LEU A 48 -33.41 1.12 39.32
C LEU A 48 -32.99 -0.31 38.98
N LEU A 49 -33.65 -1.32 39.55
CA LEU A 49 -33.42 -2.73 39.22
C LEU A 49 -33.78 -3.08 37.77
N VAL A 50 -34.88 -2.52 37.24
CA VAL A 50 -35.27 -2.71 35.83
C VAL A 50 -34.24 -2.08 34.88
N ALA A 51 -33.77 -0.87 35.19
CA ALA A 51 -32.78 -0.18 34.37
C ALA A 51 -31.41 -0.88 34.39
N VAL A 52 -30.97 -1.37 35.55
CA VAL A 52 -29.74 -2.18 35.68
C VAL A 52 -29.90 -3.52 34.95
N GLY A 53 -31.06 -4.18 35.06
CA GLY A 53 -31.36 -5.42 34.33
C GLY A 53 -31.36 -5.27 32.80
N ALA A 54 -31.87 -4.14 32.29
CA ALA A 54 -31.80 -3.83 30.86
C ALA A 54 -30.35 -3.60 30.38
N MET A 55 -29.52 -2.94 31.20
CA MET A 55 -28.09 -2.78 30.90
C MET A 55 -27.33 -4.11 30.89
N THR A 56 -27.58 -5.00 31.85
CA THR A 56 -26.89 -6.30 31.90
C THR A 56 -27.30 -7.21 30.74
N LEU A 57 -28.57 -7.19 30.33
CA LEU A 57 -29.03 -7.89 29.13
C LEU A 57 -28.41 -7.31 27.84
N GLY A 58 -28.28 -5.98 27.76
CA GLY A 58 -27.60 -5.31 26.64
C GLY A 58 -26.12 -5.67 26.54
N ILE A 59 -25.39 -5.65 27.66
CA ILE A 59 -23.98 -6.04 27.75
C ILE A 59 -23.83 -7.54 27.44
N GLY A 60 -24.69 -8.40 27.98
CA GLY A 60 -24.68 -9.84 27.70
C GLY A 60 -24.93 -10.17 26.23
N SER A 61 -25.90 -9.51 25.60
CA SER A 61 -26.16 -9.63 24.15
C SER A 61 -24.98 -9.12 23.32
N TRP A 62 -24.29 -8.04 23.74
CA TRP A 62 -23.08 -7.56 23.09
C TRP A 62 -21.93 -8.57 23.19
N ILE A 63 -21.70 -9.17 24.37
CA ILE A 63 -20.65 -10.18 24.59
C ILE A 63 -20.91 -11.42 23.72
N VAL A 64 -22.14 -11.95 23.71
CA VAL A 64 -22.49 -13.13 22.91
C VAL A 64 -22.32 -12.83 21.41
N ASN A 65 -22.77 -11.65 20.95
CA ASN A 65 -22.65 -11.26 19.55
C ASN A 65 -21.19 -10.96 19.15
N PHE A 66 -20.38 -10.42 20.05
CA PHE A 66 -18.94 -10.21 19.85
C PHE A 66 -18.21 -11.54 19.66
N PHE A 67 -18.40 -12.51 20.57
CA PHE A 67 -17.73 -13.81 20.48
C PHE A 67 -18.21 -14.67 19.30
N PHE A 68 -19.51 -14.67 18.97
CA PHE A 68 -20.04 -15.50 17.87
C PHE A 68 -19.93 -14.87 16.48
N ARG A 69 -19.87 -13.53 16.35
CA ARG A 69 -19.74 -12.87 15.03
C ARG A 69 -18.34 -12.34 14.73
N SER A 70 -17.39 -12.39 15.68
CA SER A 70 -16.01 -11.95 15.48
C SER A 70 -15.37 -12.55 14.22
N GLU A 71 -15.61 -13.85 13.97
CA GLU A 71 -15.10 -14.54 12.78
C GLU A 71 -15.62 -13.93 11.46
N ILE A 72 -16.91 -13.56 11.40
CA ILE A 72 -17.50 -12.93 10.21
C ILE A 72 -16.93 -11.53 9.97
N TYR A 73 -16.66 -10.76 11.03
CA TYR A 73 -16.07 -9.42 10.92
C TYR A 73 -14.59 -9.48 10.58
N ALA A 74 -13.85 -10.47 11.10
CA ALA A 74 -12.46 -10.73 10.74
C ALA A 74 -12.35 -11.11 9.26
N ASP A 75 -13.18 -12.03 8.78
CA ASP A 75 -13.23 -12.42 7.37
C ASP A 75 -13.55 -11.24 6.45
N ARG A 76 -14.56 -10.40 6.79
CA ARG A 76 -14.89 -9.21 6.00
C ARG A 76 -13.75 -8.18 5.99
N TYR A 77 -13.07 -7.98 7.11
CA TYR A 77 -11.93 -7.08 7.19
C TYR A 77 -10.78 -7.58 6.32
N LEU A 78 -10.46 -8.88 6.40
CA LEU A 78 -9.43 -9.53 5.59
C LEU A 78 -9.76 -9.48 4.09
N GLN A 79 -11.02 -9.78 3.71
CA GLN A 79 -11.48 -9.63 2.33
C GLN A 79 -11.36 -8.18 1.83
N SER A 80 -11.75 -7.20 2.64
CA SER A 80 -11.65 -5.79 2.26
C SER A 80 -10.20 -5.33 2.08
N LEU A 81 -9.25 -5.90 2.84
CA LEU A 81 -7.82 -5.66 2.67
C LEU A 81 -7.31 -6.28 1.37
N HIS A 82 -7.68 -7.53 1.08
CA HIS A 82 -7.32 -8.18 -0.18
C HIS A 82 -7.89 -7.43 -1.38
N ASP A 83 -9.14 -6.95 -1.34
CA ASP A 83 -9.74 -6.20 -2.44
C ASP A 83 -9.04 -4.86 -2.69
N GLN A 84 -8.64 -4.15 -1.64
CA GLN A 84 -7.89 -2.90 -1.75
C GLN A 84 -6.48 -3.14 -2.33
N LEU A 85 -5.81 -4.21 -1.87
CA LEU A 85 -4.48 -4.59 -2.34
C LEU A 85 -4.53 -5.10 -3.79
N ALA A 86 -5.54 -5.88 -4.17
CA ALA A 86 -5.74 -6.36 -5.53
C ALA A 86 -5.95 -5.21 -6.52
N LYS A 87 -6.74 -4.19 -6.16
CA LYS A 87 -6.92 -2.99 -6.99
C LYS A 87 -5.63 -2.19 -7.16
N GLN A 88 -4.88 -2.00 -6.07
CA GLN A 88 -3.57 -1.32 -6.15
C GLN A 88 -2.57 -2.12 -6.98
N ARG A 89 -2.58 -3.45 -6.85
CA ARG A 89 -1.72 -4.35 -7.62
C ARG A 89 -1.99 -4.19 -9.11
N GLN A 90 -3.23 -4.39 -9.57
CA GLN A 90 -3.53 -4.41 -11.00
C GLN A 90 -3.13 -3.12 -11.71
N ALA A 91 -3.49 -1.96 -11.14
CA ALA A 91 -3.16 -0.66 -11.72
C ALA A 91 -1.64 -0.43 -11.78
N ARG A 92 -0.89 -0.84 -10.74
CA ARG A 92 0.57 -0.74 -10.74
C ARG A 92 1.19 -1.65 -11.79
N LEU A 93 0.74 -2.90 -11.89
CA LEU A 93 1.29 -3.89 -12.81
C LEU A 93 1.21 -3.41 -14.27
N GLU A 94 0.04 -2.95 -14.69
CA GLU A 94 -0.17 -2.42 -16.05
C GLU A 94 0.74 -1.21 -16.31
N SER A 95 0.75 -0.24 -15.39
CA SER A 95 1.57 0.96 -15.55
C SER A 95 3.09 0.68 -15.57
N LEU A 96 3.56 -0.28 -14.77
CA LEU A 96 4.96 -0.70 -14.69
C LEU A 96 5.41 -1.38 -15.97
N GLN A 97 4.59 -2.31 -16.48
CA GLN A 97 4.89 -3.02 -17.71
C GLN A 97 4.99 -2.05 -18.89
N ASP A 98 3.99 -1.20 -19.06
CA ASP A 98 3.97 -0.19 -20.14
C ASP A 98 5.17 0.76 -20.06
N ALA A 99 5.52 1.20 -18.84
CA ALA A 99 6.64 2.10 -18.62
C ALA A 99 7.99 1.45 -18.96
N LEU A 100 8.19 0.19 -18.57
CA LEU A 100 9.41 -0.57 -18.88
C LEU A 100 9.54 -0.79 -20.40
N GLU A 101 8.47 -1.24 -21.06
CA GLU A 101 8.44 -1.44 -22.52
C GLU A 101 8.76 -0.14 -23.27
N ALA A 102 8.16 0.98 -22.86
CA ALA A 102 8.40 2.28 -23.49
C ALA A 102 9.82 2.85 -23.27
N CYS A 103 10.62 2.24 -22.38
CA CYS A 103 12.02 2.62 -22.15
C CYS A 103 13.01 1.68 -22.86
N GLN A 104 12.56 0.56 -23.44
CA GLN A 104 13.44 -0.39 -24.13
C GLN A 104 14.07 0.20 -25.40
N THR A 105 13.41 1.16 -26.04
CA THR A 105 13.91 1.81 -27.28
C THR A 105 14.92 2.91 -27.02
N VAL A 106 15.24 3.23 -25.75
CA VAL A 106 16.13 4.32 -25.39
C VAL A 106 17.58 3.86 -25.50
N PRO A 107 18.44 4.57 -26.26
CA PRO A 107 19.88 4.28 -26.30
C PRO A 107 20.48 4.29 -24.89
N GLU A 108 21.40 3.37 -24.59
CA GLU A 108 22.07 3.19 -23.28
C GLU A 108 21.17 2.69 -22.12
N ALA A 109 19.89 3.04 -22.09
CA ALA A 109 18.95 2.63 -21.04
C ALA A 109 18.10 1.39 -21.40
N GLY A 110 18.03 1.03 -22.69
CA GLY A 110 17.18 -0.06 -23.17
C GLY A 110 17.51 -1.43 -22.58
N THR A 111 18.80 -1.74 -22.38
CA THR A 111 19.23 -2.99 -21.75
C THR A 111 18.81 -3.08 -20.28
N LEU A 112 18.90 -1.97 -19.55
CA LEU A 112 18.44 -1.87 -18.16
C LEU A 112 16.91 -1.98 -18.08
N ALA A 113 16.18 -1.38 -19.03
CA ALA A 113 14.73 -1.51 -19.12
C ALA A 113 14.29 -2.95 -19.38
N MET A 114 15.00 -3.68 -20.26
CA MET A 114 14.77 -5.12 -20.49
C MET A 114 15.02 -5.93 -19.23
N GLN A 115 16.14 -5.69 -18.52
CA GLN A 115 16.42 -6.37 -17.25
C GLN A 115 15.33 -6.09 -16.19
N GLY A 116 14.84 -4.86 -16.10
CA GLY A 116 13.71 -4.51 -15.24
C GLY A 116 12.42 -5.26 -15.61
N ALA A 117 12.13 -5.43 -16.90
CA ALA A 117 10.99 -6.21 -17.38
C ALA A 117 11.12 -7.70 -17.04
N GLU A 118 12.31 -8.28 -17.18
CA GLU A 118 12.57 -9.66 -16.77
C GLU A 118 12.37 -9.85 -15.25
N GLN A 119 12.88 -8.93 -14.43
CA GLN A 119 12.69 -8.97 -12.98
C GLN A 119 11.22 -8.85 -12.59
N PHE A 120 10.46 -8.00 -13.28
CA PHE A 120 9.02 -7.85 -13.10
C PHE A 120 8.26 -9.17 -13.34
N VAL A 121 8.61 -9.91 -14.40
CA VAL A 121 8.02 -11.22 -14.67
C VAL A 121 8.41 -12.23 -13.59
N GLN A 122 9.69 -12.30 -13.24
CA GLN A 122 10.18 -13.25 -12.23
C GLN A 122 9.57 -13.03 -10.84
N ILE A 123 9.40 -11.77 -10.41
CA ILE A 123 8.83 -11.49 -9.09
C ILE A 123 7.35 -11.87 -9.03
N ARG A 124 6.60 -11.68 -10.12
CA ARG A 124 5.20 -12.11 -10.23
C ARG A 124 5.11 -13.63 -10.10
N GLU A 125 5.90 -14.37 -10.88
CA GLU A 125 5.92 -15.83 -10.82
C GLU A 125 6.31 -16.38 -9.44
N LYS A 126 7.31 -15.78 -8.79
CA LYS A 126 7.73 -16.17 -7.43
C LYS A 126 6.62 -15.93 -6.41
N PHE A 127 5.92 -14.80 -6.50
CA PHE A 127 4.79 -14.49 -5.63
C PHE A 127 3.63 -15.48 -5.84
N ASP A 128 3.24 -15.73 -7.08
CA ASP A 128 2.17 -16.69 -7.40
C ASP A 128 2.50 -18.10 -6.91
N ASN A 129 3.75 -18.54 -7.07
CA ASN A 129 4.22 -19.82 -6.55
C ASN A 129 4.17 -19.89 -5.02
N LEU A 130 4.54 -18.81 -4.33
CA LEU A 130 4.46 -18.75 -2.86
C LEU A 130 3.01 -18.87 -2.39
N VAL A 131 2.08 -18.15 -3.03
CA VAL A 131 0.64 -18.25 -2.72
C VAL A 131 0.13 -19.67 -2.96
N ALA A 132 0.52 -20.30 -4.07
CA ALA A 132 0.13 -21.69 -4.36
C ALA A 132 0.66 -22.69 -3.31
N ILE A 133 1.87 -22.48 -2.78
CA ILE A 133 2.41 -23.29 -1.68
C ILE A 133 1.60 -23.08 -0.39
N LEU A 134 1.27 -21.83 -0.07
CA LEU A 134 0.45 -21.51 1.11
C LEU A 134 -0.93 -22.16 1.02
N ASP A 135 -1.55 -22.14 -0.16
CA ASP A 135 -2.84 -22.81 -0.43
C ASP A 135 -2.80 -24.32 -0.25
N GLN A 136 -1.66 -24.96 -0.54
CA GLN A 136 -1.50 -26.41 -0.35
C GLN A 136 -1.21 -26.80 1.11
N LYS A 137 -0.63 -25.89 1.90
CA LYS A 137 -0.13 -26.18 3.25
C LYS A 137 -1.04 -25.73 4.37
N LEU A 138 -1.91 -24.76 4.12
CA LEU A 138 -2.75 -24.12 5.13
C LEU A 138 -4.19 -24.03 4.64
N ASP A 139 -5.15 -24.17 5.55
CA ASP A 139 -6.55 -23.88 5.24
C ASP A 139 -6.76 -22.36 5.17
N ARG A 140 -7.44 -21.90 4.12
CA ARG A 140 -7.76 -20.48 3.91
C ARG A 140 -8.60 -19.87 5.03
N ARG A 141 -9.28 -20.68 5.85
CA ARG A 141 -10.05 -20.21 7.01
C ARG A 141 -9.19 -19.92 8.23
N GLU A 142 -7.92 -20.33 8.22
CA GLU A 142 -7.02 -20.10 9.35
C GLU A 142 -6.44 -18.68 9.31
N LEU A 143 -6.34 -18.04 10.48
CA LEU A 143 -5.68 -16.73 10.62
C LEU A 143 -4.21 -16.79 10.17
N THR A 144 -3.56 -17.95 10.35
CA THR A 144 -2.18 -18.19 9.95
C THR A 144 -1.97 -18.03 8.45
N TYR A 145 -2.89 -18.55 7.63
CA TYR A 145 -2.87 -18.40 6.17
C TYR A 145 -2.88 -16.92 5.78
N HIS A 146 -3.85 -16.17 6.31
CA HIS A 146 -4.01 -14.76 6.02
C HIS A 146 -2.79 -13.93 6.42
N ARG A 147 -2.17 -14.24 7.57
CA ARG A 147 -0.95 -13.57 8.01
C ARG A 147 0.21 -13.79 7.04
N TYR A 148 0.46 -15.04 6.63
CA TYR A 148 1.55 -15.34 5.71
C TYR A 148 1.29 -14.78 4.31
N CYS A 149 0.06 -14.88 3.80
CA CYS A 149 -0.31 -14.30 2.51
C CYS A 149 -0.17 -12.77 2.53
N GLY A 150 -0.65 -12.11 3.59
CA GLY A 150 -0.51 -10.67 3.76
C GLY A 150 0.95 -10.21 3.84
N SER A 151 1.81 -10.93 4.56
CA SER A 151 3.25 -10.63 4.59
C SER A 151 3.92 -10.85 3.23
N ALA A 152 3.59 -11.95 2.54
CA ALA A 152 4.09 -12.21 1.19
C ALA A 152 3.69 -11.10 0.21
N GLU A 153 2.44 -10.65 0.29
CA GLU A 153 1.88 -9.57 -0.52
C GLU A 153 2.55 -8.23 -0.23
N GLN A 154 2.86 -7.92 1.03
CA GLN A 154 3.63 -6.72 1.40
C GLN A 154 5.04 -6.75 0.84
N VAL A 155 5.75 -7.88 0.93
CA VAL A 155 7.08 -8.04 0.34
C VAL A 155 7.01 -7.88 -1.18
N TYR A 156 6.04 -8.52 -1.82
CA TYR A 156 5.81 -8.39 -3.26
C TYR A 156 5.60 -6.93 -3.69
N LEU A 157 4.73 -6.20 -2.99
CA LEU A 157 4.49 -4.78 -3.25
C LEU A 157 5.74 -3.92 -3.04
N SER A 158 6.57 -4.21 -2.04
CA SER A 158 7.82 -3.50 -1.82
C SER A 158 8.80 -3.69 -2.98
N VAL A 159 8.85 -4.88 -3.59
CA VAL A 159 9.69 -5.10 -4.77
C VAL A 159 9.12 -4.36 -5.99
N LEU A 160 7.79 -4.32 -6.15
CA LEU A 160 7.18 -3.50 -7.20
C LEU A 160 7.46 -2.01 -7.02
N ASP A 161 7.52 -1.51 -5.79
CA ASP A 161 7.89 -0.12 -5.51
C ASP A 161 9.35 0.18 -5.96
N HIS A 162 10.28 -0.75 -5.78
CA HIS A 162 11.63 -0.60 -6.32
C HIS A 162 11.65 -0.56 -7.85
N LEU A 163 10.86 -1.41 -8.51
CA LEU A 163 10.72 -1.35 -9.98
C LEU A 163 10.05 -0.05 -10.44
N GLN A 164 9.16 0.52 -9.62
CA GLN A 164 8.55 1.82 -9.90
C GLN A 164 9.58 2.95 -9.82
N ASP A 165 10.51 2.89 -8.88
CA ASP A 165 11.63 3.83 -8.82
C ASP A 165 12.54 3.69 -10.04
N VAL A 166 12.83 2.45 -10.47
CA VAL A 166 13.59 2.17 -11.69
C VAL A 166 12.92 2.78 -12.92
N THR A 167 11.62 2.54 -13.11
CA THR A 167 10.89 3.12 -14.26
C THR A 167 10.88 4.65 -14.24
N THR A 168 10.73 5.25 -13.06
CA THR A 168 10.78 6.71 -12.91
C THR A 168 12.15 7.27 -13.34
N LEU A 169 13.25 6.60 -12.96
CA LEU A 169 14.60 6.97 -13.37
C LEU A 169 14.79 6.78 -14.88
N LEU A 170 14.33 5.66 -15.44
CA LEU A 170 14.40 5.38 -16.88
C LEU A 170 13.62 6.41 -17.71
N GLN A 171 12.45 6.84 -17.24
CA GLN A 171 11.67 7.90 -17.88
C GLN A 171 12.40 9.26 -17.86
N SER A 172 13.06 9.57 -16.74
CA SER A 172 13.89 10.78 -16.63
C SER A 172 15.10 10.73 -17.57
N ILE A 173 15.76 9.58 -17.69
CA ILE A 173 16.84 9.34 -18.65
C ILE A 173 16.34 9.54 -20.08
N ARG A 174 15.19 8.96 -20.43
CA ARG A 174 14.56 9.12 -21.76
C ARG A 174 14.27 10.59 -22.12
N ALA A 175 13.95 11.43 -21.15
CA ALA A 175 13.67 12.84 -21.37
C ALA A 175 14.93 13.69 -21.64
N ILE A 176 16.12 13.16 -21.37
CA ILE A 176 17.40 13.82 -21.65
C ILE A 176 17.93 13.28 -22.98
N ASP A 177 18.15 14.16 -23.96
CA ASP A 177 18.82 13.81 -25.21
C ASP A 177 20.34 14.04 -25.06
N PRO A 178 21.14 12.98 -24.83
CA PRO A 178 22.59 13.12 -24.64
C PRO A 178 23.30 13.62 -25.90
N ALA A 179 22.79 13.30 -27.10
CA ALA A 179 23.39 13.75 -28.35
C ALA A 179 23.22 15.25 -28.54
N TYR A 180 22.02 15.78 -28.27
CA TYR A 180 21.77 17.22 -28.28
C TYR A 180 22.61 17.96 -27.23
N VAL A 181 22.66 17.45 -26.00
CA VAL A 181 23.45 18.06 -24.91
C VAL A 181 24.92 18.15 -25.31
N GLN A 182 25.50 17.08 -25.86
CA GLN A 182 26.90 17.08 -26.28
C GLN A 182 27.14 18.01 -27.48
N TYR A 183 26.26 18.00 -28.48
CA TYR A 183 26.33 18.90 -29.62
C TYR A 183 26.34 20.37 -29.19
N ARG A 184 25.41 20.76 -28.30
CA ARG A 184 25.28 22.15 -27.85
C ARG A 184 26.48 22.59 -26.99
N LYS A 185 26.98 21.71 -26.12
CA LYS A 185 28.21 21.97 -25.35
C LYS A 185 29.40 22.25 -26.26
N ASN A 186 29.62 21.42 -27.29
CA ASN A 186 30.70 21.61 -28.24
C ASN A 186 30.55 22.94 -29.01
N ALA A 187 29.32 23.31 -29.38
CA ALA A 187 29.04 24.57 -30.07
C ALA A 187 29.36 25.80 -29.20
N LEU A 188 29.00 25.78 -27.92
CA LEU A 188 29.31 26.86 -26.97
C LEU A 188 30.82 26.97 -26.70
N GLN A 189 31.53 25.86 -26.59
CA GLN A 189 32.98 25.83 -26.37
C GLN A 189 33.79 26.29 -27.58
N ALA A 190 33.23 26.22 -28.78
CA ALA A 190 33.88 26.69 -30.00
C ALA A 190 33.73 28.21 -30.23
N LEU A 191 32.96 28.92 -29.39
CA LEU A 191 32.81 30.37 -29.48
C LEU A 191 34.14 31.06 -29.12
N ALA A 192 34.52 32.05 -29.92
CA ALA A 192 35.73 32.85 -29.67
C ALA A 192 35.64 33.68 -28.38
N SER A 193 34.42 34.02 -27.94
CA SER A 193 34.13 34.70 -26.69
C SER A 193 32.75 34.28 -26.19
N MET A 194 32.66 33.80 -24.95
CA MET A 194 31.39 33.43 -24.31
C MET A 194 30.75 34.65 -23.65
N THR A 195 29.44 34.78 -23.76
CA THR A 195 28.66 35.73 -22.95
C THR A 195 28.32 35.11 -21.59
N PRO A 196 27.94 35.90 -20.58
CA PRO A 196 27.45 35.36 -19.31
C PRO A 196 26.24 34.42 -19.45
N ALA A 197 25.42 34.62 -20.49
CA ALA A 197 24.29 33.73 -20.81
C ALA A 197 24.78 32.39 -21.35
N ASP A 198 25.82 32.38 -22.19
CA ASP A 198 26.43 31.15 -22.71
C ASP A 198 27.11 30.34 -21.61
N GLU A 199 27.73 31.00 -20.62
CA GLU A 199 28.32 30.35 -19.45
C GLU A 199 27.24 29.67 -18.58
N ALA A 200 26.11 30.35 -18.35
CA ALA A 200 24.98 29.79 -17.62
C ALA A 200 24.29 28.64 -18.38
N GLU A 201 24.21 28.71 -19.71
CA GLU A 201 23.72 27.60 -20.52
C GLU A 201 24.66 26.40 -20.43
N LEU A 202 25.98 26.62 -20.52
CA LEU A 202 26.98 25.57 -20.42
C LEU A 202 26.94 24.87 -19.03
N SER A 203 26.76 25.63 -17.94
CA SER A 203 26.61 25.03 -16.61
C SER A 203 25.37 24.14 -16.51
N THR A 204 24.23 24.60 -17.04
CA THR A 204 22.98 23.82 -17.08
C THR A 204 23.14 22.53 -17.89
N LEU A 205 23.84 22.58 -19.03
CA LEU A 205 24.11 21.40 -19.86
C LEU A 205 25.03 20.40 -19.14
N ASN A 206 26.01 20.87 -18.37
CA ASN A 206 26.86 20.02 -17.54
C ASN A 206 26.04 19.31 -16.45
N GLU A 207 25.16 20.04 -15.75
CA GLU A 207 24.26 19.46 -14.74
C GLU A 207 23.36 18.38 -15.33
N ARG A 208 22.77 18.61 -16.51
CA ARG A 208 21.94 17.62 -17.21
C ARG A 208 22.72 16.36 -17.58
N GLN A 209 23.95 16.50 -18.06
CA GLN A 209 24.80 15.36 -18.38
C GLN A 209 25.19 14.57 -17.12
N GLN A 210 25.53 15.26 -16.04
CA GLN A 210 25.84 14.62 -14.76
C GLN A 210 24.62 13.86 -14.21
N LEU A 211 23.43 14.46 -14.28
CA LEU A 211 22.18 13.84 -13.85
C LEU A 211 21.90 12.57 -14.65
N HIS A 212 22.06 12.60 -15.98
CA HIS A 212 21.88 11.43 -16.83
C HIS A 212 22.78 10.26 -16.40
N THR A 213 24.08 10.50 -16.25
CA THR A 213 25.04 9.48 -15.82
C THR A 213 24.74 8.96 -14.41
N GLN A 214 24.37 9.85 -13.49
CA GLN A 214 24.01 9.47 -12.11
C GLN A 214 22.76 8.59 -12.08
N GLN A 215 21.75 8.91 -12.89
CA GLN A 215 20.52 8.12 -12.96
C GLN A 215 20.77 6.75 -13.59
N LEU A 216 21.57 6.66 -14.66
CA LEU A 216 21.99 5.38 -15.24
C LEU A 216 22.68 4.48 -14.20
N GLY A 217 23.64 5.05 -13.45
CA GLY A 217 24.33 4.31 -12.38
C GLY A 217 23.37 3.86 -11.28
N ARG A 218 22.41 4.70 -10.90
CA ARG A 218 21.42 4.37 -9.86
C ARG A 218 20.46 3.27 -10.31
N VAL A 219 20.00 3.28 -11.56
CA VAL A 219 19.17 2.20 -12.12
C VAL A 219 19.93 0.86 -12.05
N ASN A 220 21.20 0.85 -12.45
CA ASN A 220 22.01 -0.36 -12.40
C ASN A 220 22.16 -0.90 -10.97
N VAL A 221 22.36 -0.03 -9.97
CA VAL A 221 22.41 -0.44 -8.56
C VAL A 221 21.07 -1.03 -8.10
N LEU A 222 19.95 -0.40 -8.45
CA LEU A 222 18.62 -0.87 -8.04
C LEU A 222 18.25 -2.22 -8.68
N LEU A 223 18.70 -2.49 -9.90
CA LEU A 223 18.45 -3.75 -10.60
C LEU A 223 19.42 -4.88 -10.21
N THR A 224 20.45 -4.61 -9.40
CA THR A 224 21.45 -5.62 -8.99
C THR A 224 21.36 -5.99 -7.51
N GLN A 225 20.45 -5.35 -6.76
CA GLN A 225 20.11 -5.69 -5.38
C GLN A 225 19.03 -6.77 -5.33
#